data_AF-A0A7Y8FPD7-F1
#
_entry.id   AF-A0A7Y8FPD7-F1
#
_cell.length_a   1.000
_cell.length_b   1.000
_cell.length_c   1.000
_cell.angle_alpha   90.00
_cell.angle_beta   90.00
_cell.angle_gamma   90.00
#
_symmetry.space_group_name_H-M   'P 1'
#
loop_
_entity.id
_entity.type
_entity.pdbx_description
1 polymer ?
#
loop_
_entity_poly.entity_id
_entity_poly.type
_entity_poly.pdbx_seq_one_letter_code
_entity_poly.pdbx_strand_id
1 'polypeptide(L)'
;MFAFGLGLLSLRFLPALPATTWLLAMLVVALMLLPFRTYPLAFLLLGVSWACMSAQWALDDRLRPALDGQTRWVEGRVIGLPQNTSTGVRFELTDSRSRKGRLPKRIRLSWHNGPQVNSGERWRLAVTLKRPAGLLNFQGFDYEAWLLAQRIGATGSVKDGQRLAPARHAWRDSVRQRLLAVDAQGREAGLAALVLGDGSGLATEDWRVLQDTGTVHLLVISGQHIGLLAGLIYALVAGLARYGCWPRALPWLPWACGLAFAAALGYGLLAGFGVPVQRAC
;
A
#
# COMPACT_ATOMS: atom_id res chain seq x y z
N MET A 1 14.43 19.66 -5.23
CA MET A 1 13.42 18.87 -4.50
C MET A 1 12.08 19.57 -4.36
N PHE A 2 12.00 20.79 -3.82
CA PHE A 2 10.71 21.51 -3.66
C PHE A 2 9.91 21.67 -4.96
N ALA A 3 10.55 22.06 -6.06
CA ALA A 3 9.87 22.23 -7.34
C ALA A 3 9.25 20.91 -7.87
N PHE A 4 9.96 19.79 -7.72
CA PHE A 4 9.43 18.47 -8.06
C PHE A 4 8.24 18.09 -7.16
N GLY A 5 8.35 18.33 -5.84
CA GLY A 5 7.25 18.13 -4.90
C GLY A 5 6.00 18.95 -5.22
N LEU A 6 6.18 20.22 -5.62
CA LEU A 6 5.09 21.08 -6.11
C LEU A 6 4.45 20.52 -7.38
N GLY A 7 5.26 20.01 -8.31
CA GLY A 7 4.77 19.33 -9.51
C GLY A 7 3.94 18.08 -9.19
N LEU A 8 4.32 17.29 -8.17
CA LEU A 8 3.51 16.16 -7.72
C LEU A 8 2.16 16.59 -7.12
N LEU A 9 2.14 17.70 -6.38
CA LEU A 9 0.95 18.22 -5.72
C LEU A 9 -0.02 18.91 -6.68
N SER A 10 0.46 19.43 -7.82
CA SER A 10 -0.38 20.16 -8.77
C SER A 10 -1.53 19.31 -9.31
N LEU A 11 -1.35 17.99 -9.37
CA LEU A 11 -2.37 17.05 -9.83
C LEU A 11 -3.67 17.15 -9.02
N ARG A 12 -3.59 17.50 -7.72
CA ARG A 12 -4.78 17.66 -6.87
C ARG A 12 -5.71 18.80 -7.32
N PHE A 13 -5.18 19.77 -8.06
CA PHE A 13 -5.95 20.91 -8.55
C PHE A 13 -6.44 20.74 -9.99
N LEU A 14 -6.05 19.64 -10.66
CA LEU A 14 -6.47 19.35 -12.02
C LEU A 14 -7.79 18.56 -12.01
N PRO A 15 -8.86 19.05 -12.66
CA PRO A 15 -10.13 18.33 -12.72
C PRO A 15 -10.07 17.09 -13.62
N ALA A 16 -9.14 17.07 -14.57
CA ALA A 16 -8.89 15.97 -15.48
C ALA A 16 -7.39 15.85 -15.79
N LEU A 17 -6.96 14.63 -16.11
CA LEU A 17 -5.58 14.40 -16.53
C LEU A 17 -5.32 15.03 -17.91
N PRO A 18 -4.16 15.68 -18.11
CA PRO A 18 -3.75 16.13 -19.44
C PRO A 18 -3.65 14.94 -20.40
N ALA A 19 -3.93 15.17 -21.69
CA ALA A 19 -3.77 14.14 -22.69
C ALA A 19 -2.31 13.66 -22.77
N THR A 20 -2.11 12.40 -23.19
CA THR A 20 -0.78 11.76 -23.25
C THR A 20 0.22 12.55 -24.11
N THR A 21 -0.25 13.23 -25.16
CA THR A 21 0.56 14.10 -26.02
C THR A 21 1.12 15.31 -25.27
N TRP A 22 0.32 15.94 -24.41
CA TRP A 22 0.76 17.03 -23.55
C TRP A 22 1.78 16.56 -22.52
N LEU A 23 1.60 15.37 -21.95
CA LEU A 23 2.57 14.79 -21.01
C LEU A 23 3.93 14.54 -21.66
N LEU A 24 3.94 14.02 -22.89
CA LEU A 24 5.15 13.84 -23.69
C LEU A 24 5.83 15.18 -23.99
N ALA A 25 5.06 16.19 -24.42
CA ALA A 25 5.58 17.52 -24.65
C ALA A 25 6.20 18.14 -23.39
N MET A 26 5.53 18.03 -22.24
CA MET A 26 6.05 18.50 -20.95
C MET A 26 7.35 17.79 -20.56
N LEU A 27 7.46 16.48 -20.82
CA LEU A 27 8.69 15.72 -20.56
C LEU A 27 9.85 16.20 -21.44
N VAL A 28 9.61 16.40 -22.74
CA VAL A 28 10.62 16.90 -23.69
C VAL A 28 11.09 18.29 -23.26
N VAL A 29 10.16 19.20 -22.96
CA VAL A 29 10.49 20.55 -22.48
C VAL A 29 11.27 20.49 -21.17
N ALA A 30 10.91 19.62 -20.24
CA ALA A 30 11.64 19.46 -18.99
C ALA A 30 13.10 19.02 -19.22
N LEU A 31 13.32 18.07 -20.13
CA LEU A 31 14.67 17.61 -20.49
C LEU A 31 15.48 18.72 -21.17
N MET A 32 14.86 19.54 -22.03
CA MET A 32 15.52 20.67 -22.68
C MET A 32 15.89 21.79 -21.70
N LEU A 33 15.14 21.96 -20.60
CA LEU A 33 15.39 22.98 -19.58
C LEU A 33 16.40 22.55 -18.51
N LEU A 34 16.69 21.24 -18.41
CA LEU A 34 17.59 20.66 -17.41
C LEU A 34 19.04 21.21 -17.41
N PRO A 35 19.70 21.47 -18.54
CA PRO A 35 21.08 21.97 -18.56
C PRO A 35 21.20 23.47 -18.27
N PHE A 36 20.08 24.21 -18.20
CA PHE A 36 20.06 25.65 -17.99
C PHE A 36 19.73 26.02 -16.54
N ARG A 37 19.85 27.31 -16.19
CA ARG A 37 19.41 27.81 -14.86
C ARG A 37 17.90 27.71 -14.61
N THR A 38 17.12 27.28 -15.61
CA THR A 38 15.69 26.97 -15.51
C THR A 38 15.41 25.57 -14.94
N TYR A 39 16.43 24.86 -14.43
CA TYR A 39 16.26 23.54 -13.81
C TYR A 39 15.15 23.43 -12.73
N PRO A 40 14.78 24.47 -11.94
CA PRO A 40 13.63 24.34 -11.04
C PRO A 40 12.31 24.09 -11.80
N LEU A 41 12.12 24.77 -12.93
CA LEU A 41 10.96 24.56 -13.80
C LEU A 41 11.00 23.17 -14.44
N ALA A 42 12.17 22.70 -14.86
CA ALA A 42 12.36 21.34 -15.34
C ALA A 42 11.90 20.30 -14.30
N PHE A 43 12.33 20.45 -13.04
CA PHE A 43 11.90 19.57 -11.95
C PHE A 43 10.41 19.65 -11.67
N LEU A 44 9.80 20.83 -11.76
CA LEU A 44 8.35 20.98 -11.64
C LEU A 44 7.63 20.19 -12.74
N LEU A 45 8.00 20.38 -14.00
CA LEU A 45 7.42 19.67 -15.14
C LEU A 45 7.60 18.15 -15.03
N LEU A 46 8.79 17.68 -14.62
CA LEU A 46 9.03 16.26 -14.35
C LEU A 46 8.10 15.73 -13.24
N GLY A 47 7.87 16.53 -12.19
CA GLY A 47 6.93 16.19 -11.11
C GLY A 47 5.51 16.05 -11.63
N VAL A 48 5.03 17.02 -12.43
CA VAL A 48 3.68 16.96 -13.02
C VAL A 48 3.54 15.76 -13.95
N SER A 49 4.48 15.57 -14.88
CA SER A 49 4.46 14.45 -15.82
C SER A 49 4.48 13.11 -15.10
N TRP A 50 5.30 12.96 -14.06
CA TRP A 50 5.36 11.74 -13.25
C TRP A 50 4.05 11.47 -12.51
N ALA A 51 3.47 12.48 -11.85
CA ALA A 51 2.20 12.36 -11.14
C ALA A 51 1.06 11.97 -12.10
N CYS A 52 0.95 12.66 -13.24
CA CYS A 52 -0.06 12.38 -14.24
C CYS A 52 0.09 10.99 -14.86
N MET A 53 1.33 10.57 -15.20
CA MET A 53 1.58 9.22 -15.73
C MET A 53 1.23 8.14 -14.69
N SER A 54 1.64 8.34 -13.43
CA SER A 54 1.32 7.43 -12.33
C SER A 54 -0.19 7.31 -12.10
N ALA A 55 -0.92 8.43 -12.16
CA ALA A 55 -2.37 8.47 -12.03
C ALA A 55 -3.07 7.82 -13.23
N GLN A 56 -2.62 8.10 -14.45
CA GLN A 56 -3.14 7.48 -15.67
C GLN A 56 -2.99 5.95 -15.61
N TRP A 57 -1.81 5.45 -15.21
CA TRP A 57 -1.61 4.01 -15.00
C TRP A 57 -2.54 3.41 -13.94
N ALA A 58 -2.91 4.17 -12.90
CA ALA A 58 -3.90 3.71 -11.91
C ALA A 58 -5.31 3.67 -12.49
N LEU A 59 -5.68 4.66 -13.30
CA LEU A 59 -7.01 4.78 -13.93
C LEU A 59 -7.20 3.75 -15.05
N ASP A 60 -6.17 3.49 -15.86
CA ASP A 60 -6.18 2.50 -16.94
C ASP A 60 -6.36 1.07 -16.41
N ASP A 61 -5.93 0.81 -15.17
CA ASP A 61 -6.12 -0.48 -14.51
C ASP A 61 -7.51 -0.62 -13.86
N ARG A 62 -8.34 0.44 -13.82
CA ARG A 62 -9.69 0.35 -13.26
C ARG A 62 -10.57 -0.60 -14.08
N LEU A 63 -11.57 -1.16 -13.39
CA LEU A 63 -12.58 -1.99 -14.00
C LEU A 63 -13.26 -1.24 -15.15
N ARG A 64 -13.33 -1.91 -16.31
CA ARG A 64 -14.01 -1.40 -17.50
C ARG A 64 -15.49 -1.15 -17.21
N PRO A 65 -16.09 -0.05 -17.71
CA PRO A 65 -17.50 0.27 -17.50
C PRO A 65 -18.45 -0.87 -17.87
N ALA A 66 -18.15 -1.59 -18.96
CA ALA A 66 -18.96 -2.72 -19.41
C ALA A 66 -18.97 -3.94 -18.47
N LEU A 67 -18.12 -3.98 -17.45
CA LEU A 67 -18.05 -5.05 -16.45
C LEU A 67 -18.68 -4.65 -15.11
N ASP A 68 -19.10 -3.39 -14.97
CA ASP A 68 -19.66 -2.86 -13.74
C ASP A 68 -21.02 -3.51 -13.44
N GLY A 69 -21.20 -3.98 -12.20
CA GLY A 69 -22.40 -4.69 -11.75
C GLY A 69 -22.53 -6.13 -12.24
N GLN A 70 -21.61 -6.65 -13.06
CA GLN A 70 -21.72 -8.00 -13.59
C GLN A 70 -21.14 -9.06 -12.64
N THR A 71 -21.87 -10.16 -12.47
CA THR A 71 -21.39 -11.33 -11.74
C THR A 71 -20.59 -12.24 -12.66
N ARG A 72 -19.33 -12.50 -12.31
CA ARG A 72 -18.44 -13.34 -13.12
C ARG A 72 -17.57 -14.24 -12.25
N TRP A 73 -17.19 -15.37 -12.83
CA TRP A 73 -16.14 -16.21 -12.27
C TRP A 73 -14.78 -15.55 -12.46
N VAL A 74 -14.10 -15.35 -11.34
CA VAL A 74 -12.77 -14.78 -11.24
C VAL A 74 -11.88 -15.76 -10.49
N GLU A 75 -10.74 -16.08 -11.08
CA GLU A 75 -9.69 -16.87 -10.42
C GLU A 75 -8.55 -15.95 -10.04
N GLY A 76 -8.04 -16.05 -8.81
CA GLY A 76 -6.90 -15.25 -8.38
C GLY A 76 -6.27 -15.75 -7.09
N ARG A 77 -5.25 -15.03 -6.63
CA ARG A 77 -4.56 -15.30 -5.37
C ARG A 77 -4.92 -14.24 -4.34
N VAL A 78 -5.18 -14.67 -3.11
CA VAL A 78 -5.39 -13.78 -1.97
C VAL A 78 -4.06 -13.15 -1.58
N ILE A 79 -4.02 -11.83 -1.47
CA ILE A 79 -2.86 -11.06 -1.00
C ILE A 79 -3.23 -10.20 0.21
N GLY A 80 -2.20 -9.72 0.91
CA GLY A 80 -2.39 -8.96 2.14
C GLY A 80 -2.87 -9.85 3.28
N LEU A 81 -3.41 -9.23 4.34
CA LEU A 81 -3.96 -9.91 5.49
C LEU A 81 -5.50 -9.84 5.40
N PRO A 82 -6.20 -10.97 5.24
CA PRO A 82 -7.65 -11.01 5.24
C PRO A 82 -8.22 -10.43 6.55
N GLN A 83 -9.19 -9.54 6.42
CA GLN A 83 -9.84 -8.85 7.53
C GLN A 83 -11.17 -9.53 7.82
N ASN A 84 -11.32 -10.06 9.03
CA ASN A 84 -12.59 -10.57 9.50
C ASN A 84 -13.45 -9.38 9.95
N THR A 85 -14.66 -9.32 9.42
CA THR A 85 -15.69 -8.35 9.77
C THR A 85 -16.83 -9.09 10.47
N SER A 86 -17.70 -8.37 11.18
CA SER A 86 -18.85 -8.98 11.87
C SER A 86 -19.77 -9.81 10.97
N THR A 87 -19.79 -9.53 9.66
CA THR A 87 -20.68 -10.16 8.68
C THR A 87 -19.97 -11.06 7.67
N GLY A 88 -18.65 -11.27 7.80
CA GLY A 88 -17.88 -12.10 6.88
C GLY A 88 -16.42 -11.67 6.76
N VAL A 89 -15.80 -11.93 5.60
CA VAL A 89 -14.37 -11.66 5.37
C VAL A 89 -14.15 -10.69 4.22
N ARG A 90 -13.21 -9.77 4.41
CA ARG A 90 -12.74 -8.84 3.37
C ARG A 90 -11.28 -9.12 3.05
N PHE A 91 -10.98 -9.26 1.77
CA PHE A 91 -9.63 -9.59 1.33
C PHE A 91 -9.35 -9.00 -0.05
N GLU A 92 -8.08 -9.02 -0.45
CA GLU A 92 -7.64 -8.53 -1.75
C GLU A 92 -7.21 -9.71 -2.62
N LEU A 93 -7.60 -9.66 -3.89
CA LEU A 93 -7.29 -10.66 -4.90
C LEU A 93 -6.36 -10.04 -5.95
N THR A 94 -5.29 -10.75 -6.29
CA THR A 94 -4.39 -10.41 -7.40
C THR A 94 -4.31 -11.55 -8.42
N ASP A 95 -3.59 -11.30 -9.52
CA ASP A 95 -3.49 -12.19 -10.68
C ASP A 95 -4.87 -12.65 -11.18
N SER A 96 -5.86 -11.76 -11.07
CA SER A 96 -7.24 -12.10 -11.33
C SER A 96 -7.45 -12.35 -12.83
N ARG A 97 -7.81 -13.59 -13.17
CA ARG A 97 -8.15 -13.99 -14.54
C ARG A 97 -9.64 -14.28 -14.63
N SER A 98 -10.25 -13.82 -15.72
CA SER A 98 -11.59 -14.23 -16.12
C SER A 98 -11.54 -14.62 -17.59
N ARG A 99 -12.31 -15.64 -17.99
CA ARG A 99 -12.32 -16.18 -19.36
C ARG A 99 -12.62 -15.13 -20.44
N LYS A 100 -13.30 -14.03 -20.10
CA LYS A 100 -13.73 -12.99 -21.04
C LYS A 100 -13.52 -11.58 -20.49
N GLY A 101 -12.27 -11.13 -20.35
CA GLY A 101 -11.99 -9.72 -20.10
C GLY A 101 -10.76 -9.48 -19.24
N ARG A 102 -10.08 -8.35 -19.51
CA ARG A 102 -9.00 -7.86 -18.67
C ARG A 102 -9.60 -7.34 -17.36
N LEU A 103 -9.17 -7.94 -16.25
CA LEU A 103 -9.47 -7.47 -14.91
C LEU A 103 -8.32 -6.61 -14.38
N PRO A 104 -8.59 -5.72 -13.40
CA PRO A 104 -7.56 -5.02 -12.67
C PRO A 104 -6.52 -5.94 -12.04
N LYS A 105 -5.33 -5.43 -11.75
CA LYS A 105 -4.29 -6.19 -11.04
C LYS A 105 -4.68 -6.52 -9.60
N ARG A 106 -5.45 -5.64 -8.95
CA ARG A 106 -5.90 -5.81 -7.56
C ARG A 106 -7.39 -5.52 -7.45
N ILE A 107 -8.10 -6.45 -6.83
CA ILE A 107 -9.55 -6.37 -6.59
C ILE A 107 -9.81 -6.57 -5.11
N ARG A 108 -10.54 -5.66 -4.48
CA ARG A 108 -10.96 -5.79 -3.09
C ARG A 108 -12.32 -6.45 -3.00
N LEU A 109 -12.40 -7.60 -2.33
CA LEU A 109 -13.60 -8.42 -2.24
C LEU A 109 -14.13 -8.48 -0.82
N SER A 110 -15.45 -8.51 -0.68
CA SER A 110 -16.14 -8.81 0.58
C SER A 110 -17.03 -10.04 0.39
N TRP A 111 -16.86 -11.02 1.27
CA TRP A 111 -17.63 -12.26 1.27
C TRP A 111 -18.45 -12.35 2.55
N HIS A 112 -19.76 -12.08 2.42
CA HIS A 112 -20.71 -12.22 3.53
C HIS A 112 -20.93 -13.69 3.86
N ASN A 113 -20.85 -14.03 5.16
CA ASN A 113 -20.97 -15.40 5.65
C ASN A 113 -20.06 -16.41 4.89
N GLY A 114 -18.93 -15.92 4.39
CA GLY A 114 -17.96 -16.74 3.68
C GLY A 114 -17.12 -17.59 4.64
N PRO A 115 -16.49 -18.66 4.14
CA PRO A 115 -15.51 -19.41 4.94
C PRO A 115 -14.31 -18.53 5.29
N GLN A 116 -13.51 -18.98 6.26
CA GLN A 116 -12.23 -18.34 6.56
C GLN A 116 -11.31 -18.40 5.33
N VAL A 117 -10.78 -17.25 4.94
CA VAL A 117 -9.85 -17.08 3.82
C VAL A 117 -8.48 -16.72 4.39
N ASN A 118 -7.42 -17.39 3.92
CA ASN A 118 -6.06 -17.12 4.37
C ASN A 118 -5.23 -16.45 3.27
N SER A 119 -4.18 -15.72 3.68
CA SER A 119 -3.28 -15.08 2.71
C SER A 119 -2.58 -16.13 1.84
N GLY A 120 -2.33 -15.82 0.57
CA GLY A 120 -1.63 -16.70 -0.36
C GLY A 120 -2.44 -17.85 -0.95
N GLU A 121 -3.68 -18.07 -0.53
CA GLU A 121 -4.57 -19.08 -1.12
C GLU A 121 -4.98 -18.70 -2.56
N ARG A 122 -5.23 -19.71 -3.41
CA ARG A 122 -5.84 -19.47 -4.73
C ARG A 122 -7.31 -19.88 -4.71
N TRP A 123 -8.16 -18.99 -5.18
CA TRP A 123 -9.60 -19.15 -5.18
C TRP A 123 -10.18 -18.91 -6.55
N ARG A 124 -11.26 -19.65 -6.85
CA ARG A 124 -12.18 -19.38 -7.94
C ARG A 124 -13.48 -18.90 -7.34
N LEU A 125 -13.86 -17.66 -7.60
CA LEU A 125 -14.95 -16.96 -6.94
C LEU A 125 -15.96 -16.45 -7.97
N ALA A 126 -17.25 -16.62 -7.70
CA ALA A 126 -18.31 -15.90 -8.37
C ALA A 126 -18.46 -14.52 -7.72
N VAL A 127 -18.02 -13.48 -8.42
CA VAL A 127 -17.93 -12.12 -7.89
C VAL A 127 -18.81 -11.18 -8.69
N THR A 128 -19.67 -10.43 -8.01
CA THR A 128 -20.29 -9.23 -8.58
C THR A 128 -19.29 -8.09 -8.52
N LEU A 129 -18.70 -7.76 -9.67
CA LEU A 129 -17.69 -6.73 -9.79
C LEU A 129 -18.33 -5.34 -9.79
N LYS A 130 -17.67 -4.39 -9.12
CA LYS A 130 -18.07 -2.99 -9.07
C LYS A 130 -16.87 -2.10 -9.32
N ARG A 131 -17.09 -1.01 -10.05
CA ARG A 131 -16.06 0.04 -10.17
C ARG A 131 -15.81 0.68 -8.80
N PRO A 132 -14.56 1.09 -8.51
CA PRO A 132 -14.28 1.93 -7.36
C PRO A 132 -15.12 3.21 -7.47
N ALA A 133 -15.98 3.44 -6.49
CA ALA A 133 -16.80 4.63 -6.39
C ALA A 133 -16.75 5.13 -4.95
N GLY A 134 -16.54 6.44 -4.78
CA GLY A 134 -16.61 7.13 -3.50
C GLY A 134 -17.98 7.73 -3.26
N LEU A 135 -18.37 7.87 -1.99
CA LEU A 135 -19.46 8.77 -1.63
C LEU A 135 -18.94 10.21 -1.72
N LEU A 136 -19.67 11.10 -2.37
CA LEU A 136 -19.37 12.53 -2.44
C LEU A 136 -19.67 13.19 -1.09
N ASN A 137 -18.87 12.88 -0.07
CA ASN A 137 -18.95 13.48 1.25
C ASN A 137 -17.82 14.50 1.41
N PHE A 138 -18.15 15.80 1.39
CA PHE A 138 -17.17 16.89 1.45
C PHE A 138 -16.28 16.87 2.71
N GLN A 139 -16.82 16.40 3.84
CA GLN A 139 -16.10 16.25 5.11
C GLN A 139 -15.71 14.79 5.42
N GLY A 140 -16.01 13.88 4.49
CA GLY A 140 -15.83 12.45 4.68
C GLY A 140 -14.48 11.94 4.18
N PHE A 141 -14.16 10.72 4.58
CA PHE A 141 -13.03 9.99 4.02
C PHE A 141 -13.25 9.71 2.54
N ASP A 142 -12.32 10.16 1.69
CA ASP A 142 -12.33 9.90 0.26
C ASP A 142 -11.90 8.44 -0.02
N TYR A 143 -12.90 7.55 -0.01
CA TYR A 143 -12.70 6.13 -0.23
C TYR A 143 -12.17 5.82 -1.64
N GLU A 144 -12.57 6.60 -2.66
CA GLU A 144 -12.15 6.37 -4.04
C GLU A 144 -10.68 6.74 -4.22
N ALA A 145 -10.26 7.90 -3.71
CA ALA A 145 -8.87 8.30 -3.72
C ALA A 145 -7.99 7.30 -2.96
N TRP A 146 -8.48 6.77 -1.84
CA TRP A 146 -7.78 5.73 -1.09
C TRP A 146 -7.63 4.42 -1.88
N LEU A 147 -8.68 3.94 -2.53
CA LEU A 147 -8.61 2.75 -3.40
C LEU A 147 -7.62 2.97 -4.56
N LEU A 148 -7.64 4.14 -5.18
CA LEU A 148 -6.71 4.50 -6.24
C LEU A 148 -5.26 4.52 -5.76
N ALA A 149 -5.00 5.11 -4.59
CA ALA A 149 -3.68 5.15 -3.98
C ALA A 149 -3.14 3.74 -3.67
N GLN A 150 -4.02 2.79 -3.34
CA GLN A 150 -3.66 1.37 -3.14
C GLN A 150 -3.57 0.53 -4.41
N ARG A 151 -3.76 1.14 -5.59
CA ARG A 151 -3.83 0.47 -6.90
C ARG A 151 -4.94 -0.58 -6.96
N ILE A 152 -6.04 -0.36 -6.25
CA ILE A 152 -7.22 -1.23 -6.28
C ILE A 152 -8.13 -0.72 -7.41
N GLY A 153 -8.18 -1.48 -8.50
CA GLY A 153 -8.95 -1.10 -9.69
C GLY A 153 -10.39 -1.60 -9.71
N ALA A 154 -10.78 -2.49 -8.79
CA ALA A 154 -12.16 -2.94 -8.62
C ALA A 154 -12.49 -3.29 -7.18
N THR A 155 -13.78 -3.20 -6.85
CA THR A 155 -14.35 -3.79 -5.65
C THR A 155 -15.36 -4.86 -6.02
N GLY A 156 -15.79 -5.70 -5.08
CA GLY A 156 -16.82 -6.68 -5.38
C GLY A 156 -17.34 -7.43 -4.17
N SER A 157 -18.48 -8.08 -4.36
CA SER A 157 -19.07 -9.01 -3.40
C SER A 157 -18.99 -10.42 -3.95
N VAL A 158 -18.49 -11.34 -3.11
CA VAL A 158 -18.44 -12.78 -3.44
C VAL A 158 -19.82 -13.39 -3.18
N LYS A 159 -20.31 -14.15 -4.14
CA LYS A 159 -21.56 -14.91 -4.05
C LYS A 159 -21.33 -16.38 -3.75
N ASP A 160 -20.29 -16.95 -4.35
CA ASP A 160 -19.91 -18.34 -4.17
C ASP A 160 -18.42 -18.49 -4.50
N GLY A 161 -17.79 -19.55 -4.05
CA GLY A 161 -16.37 -19.75 -4.28
C GLY A 161 -15.84 -21.12 -3.88
N GLN A 162 -14.83 -21.55 -4.61
CA GLN A 162 -14.09 -22.78 -4.34
C GLN A 162 -12.59 -22.49 -4.24
N ARG A 163 -11.96 -23.04 -3.19
CA ARG A 163 -10.51 -22.99 -3.04
C ARG A 163 -9.86 -23.93 -4.04
N LEU A 164 -8.98 -23.38 -4.88
CA LEU A 164 -8.24 -24.14 -5.90
C LEU A 164 -6.88 -24.64 -5.39
N ALA A 165 -6.21 -23.87 -4.55
CA ALA A 165 -4.91 -24.25 -3.99
C ALA A 165 -4.71 -23.69 -2.58
N PRO A 166 -3.98 -24.42 -1.72
CA PRO A 166 -3.64 -23.94 -0.39
C PRO A 166 -2.70 -22.73 -0.44
N ALA A 167 -2.58 -22.06 0.70
CA ALA A 167 -1.73 -20.89 0.87
C ALA A 167 -0.26 -21.17 0.48
N ARG A 168 0.32 -20.29 -0.33
CA ARG A 168 1.77 -20.27 -0.60
C ARG A 168 2.37 -18.92 -0.23
N HIS A 169 3.56 -18.93 0.36
CA HIS A 169 4.31 -17.71 0.76
C HIS A 169 3.54 -16.78 1.73
N ALA A 170 2.66 -17.33 2.55
CA ALA A 170 1.83 -16.60 3.51
C ALA A 170 2.54 -16.30 4.85
N TRP A 171 3.86 -16.08 4.82
CA TRP A 171 4.67 -15.98 6.03
C TRP A 171 4.22 -14.84 6.97
N ARG A 172 3.75 -13.71 6.42
CA ARG A 172 3.19 -12.60 7.21
C ARG A 172 1.94 -13.01 7.96
N ASP A 173 1.07 -13.79 7.33
CA ASP A 173 -0.15 -14.31 7.95
C ASP A 173 0.19 -15.35 9.02
N SER A 174 1.23 -16.17 8.80
CA SER A 174 1.74 -17.07 9.84
C SER A 174 2.31 -16.32 11.05
N VAL A 175 3.03 -15.21 10.85
CA VAL A 175 3.50 -14.34 11.94
C VAL A 175 2.31 -13.71 12.67
N ARG A 176 1.30 -13.22 11.93
CA ARG A 176 0.07 -12.67 12.51
C ARG A 176 -0.63 -13.69 13.39
N GLN A 177 -0.84 -14.91 12.90
CA GLN A 177 -1.48 -15.98 13.67
C GLN A 177 -0.69 -16.33 14.94
N ARG A 178 0.66 -16.32 14.88
CA ARG A 178 1.49 -16.50 16.06
C ARG A 178 1.33 -15.38 17.07
N LEU A 179 1.32 -14.12 16.63
CA LEU A 179 1.11 -12.96 17.50
C LEU A 179 -0.27 -12.98 18.15
N LEU A 180 -1.30 -13.41 17.42
CA LEU A 180 -2.66 -13.56 17.93
C LEU A 180 -2.82 -14.74 18.91
N ALA A 181 -1.88 -15.69 18.90
CA ALA A 181 -1.89 -16.84 19.80
C ALA A 181 -1.05 -16.62 21.08
N VAL A 182 -0.28 -15.53 21.16
CA VAL A 182 0.43 -15.15 22.39
C VAL A 182 -0.58 -14.61 23.37
N ASP A 183 -0.58 -15.10 24.61
CA ASP A 183 -1.37 -14.48 25.67
C ASP A 183 -0.80 -13.09 25.97
N ALA A 184 -1.50 -12.06 25.50
CA ALA A 184 -1.15 -10.67 25.70
C ALA A 184 -2.21 -9.95 26.53
N GLN A 185 -2.94 -10.68 27.40
CA GLN A 185 -3.98 -10.14 28.27
C GLN A 185 -5.05 -9.36 27.48
N GLY A 186 -5.44 -9.85 26.30
CA GLY A 186 -6.45 -9.21 25.43
C GLY A 186 -5.90 -8.12 24.52
N ARG A 187 -4.57 -7.94 24.44
CA ARG A 187 -3.91 -6.92 23.58
C ARG A 187 -3.21 -7.51 22.36
N GLU A 188 -3.55 -8.73 21.97
CA GLU A 188 -2.91 -9.46 20.88
C GLU A 188 -3.08 -8.72 19.54
N ALA A 189 -4.26 -8.14 19.33
CA ALA A 189 -4.53 -7.29 18.18
C ALA A 189 -3.68 -6.01 18.16
N GLY A 190 -3.38 -5.43 19.32
CA GLY A 190 -2.46 -4.30 19.46
C GLY A 190 -1.02 -4.67 19.08
N LEU A 191 -0.56 -5.86 19.48
CA LEU A 191 0.75 -6.38 19.08
C LEU A 191 0.82 -6.62 17.56
N ALA A 192 -0.22 -7.22 16.98
CA ALA A 192 -0.31 -7.39 15.53
C ALA A 192 -0.32 -6.04 14.78
N ALA A 193 -1.00 -5.03 15.32
CA ALA A 193 -1.00 -3.67 14.76
C ALA A 193 0.39 -3.03 14.79
N LEU A 194 1.11 -3.13 15.91
CA LEU A 194 2.45 -2.55 16.06
C LEU A 194 3.51 -3.25 15.21
N VAL A 195 3.49 -4.59 15.18
CA VAL A 195 4.53 -5.39 14.51
C VAL A 195 4.28 -5.50 13.00
N LEU A 196 3.03 -5.72 12.58
CA LEU A 196 2.67 -6.00 11.18
C LEU A 196 1.90 -4.86 10.51
N GLY A 197 1.46 -3.86 11.27
CA GLY A 197 0.60 -2.79 10.75
C GLY A 197 -0.85 -3.21 10.60
N ASP A 198 -1.24 -4.34 11.20
CA ASP A 198 -2.58 -4.89 11.09
C ASP A 198 -3.48 -4.53 12.28
N GLY A 199 -4.18 -3.41 12.17
CA GLY A 199 -5.18 -2.98 13.16
C GLY A 199 -6.57 -3.61 13.00
N SER A 200 -6.74 -4.64 12.15
CA SER A 200 -8.08 -5.19 11.85
C SER A 200 -8.73 -5.93 13.02
N GLY A 201 -7.94 -6.40 13.99
CA GLY A 201 -8.44 -7.11 15.16
C GLY A 201 -8.75 -6.23 16.38
N LEU A 202 -8.51 -4.91 16.30
CA LEU A 202 -8.71 -4.01 17.43
C LEU A 202 -10.18 -3.80 17.72
N ALA A 203 -10.54 -3.80 19.01
CA ALA A 203 -11.89 -3.52 19.46
C ALA A 203 -12.27 -2.05 19.18
N THR A 204 -13.57 -1.77 19.09
CA THR A 204 -14.05 -0.41 18.78
C THR A 204 -13.71 0.56 19.91
N GLU A 205 -13.67 0.05 21.13
CA GLU A 205 -13.32 0.76 22.35
C GLU A 205 -11.85 1.20 22.32
N ASP A 206 -10.94 0.30 21.96
CA ASP A 206 -9.52 0.62 21.80
C ASP A 206 -9.30 1.67 20.70
N TRP A 207 -10.04 1.56 19.59
CA TRP A 207 -10.02 2.55 18.52
C TRP A 207 -10.46 3.94 19.00
N ARG A 208 -11.50 4.03 19.85
CA ARG A 208 -11.94 5.30 20.43
C ARG A 208 -10.90 5.89 21.36
N VAL A 209 -10.36 5.08 22.27
CA VAL A 209 -9.30 5.54 23.19
C VAL A 209 -8.13 6.12 22.41
N LEU A 210 -7.66 5.43 21.37
CA LEU A 210 -6.55 5.91 20.53
C LEU A 210 -6.89 7.20 19.77
N GLN A 211 -8.15 7.37 19.36
CA GLN A 211 -8.62 8.60 18.70
C GLN A 211 -8.67 9.77 19.70
N ASP A 212 -9.24 9.54 20.87
CA ASP A 212 -9.41 10.56 21.91
C ASP A 212 -8.05 11.04 22.45
N THR A 213 -7.07 10.15 22.57
CA THR A 213 -5.69 10.50 22.95
C THR A 213 -4.83 11.01 21.79
N GLY A 214 -5.34 10.96 20.55
CA GLY A 214 -4.59 11.32 19.34
C GLY A 214 -3.44 10.35 19.00
N THR A 215 -3.37 9.17 19.62
CA THR A 215 -2.29 8.20 19.45
C THR A 215 -2.53 7.16 18.35
N VAL A 216 -3.59 7.29 17.54
CA VAL A 216 -3.84 6.42 16.37
C VAL A 216 -2.60 6.29 15.47
N HIS A 217 -1.87 7.39 15.28
CA HIS A 217 -0.68 7.44 14.42
C HIS A 217 0.52 6.65 14.97
N LEU A 218 0.54 6.33 16.27
CA LEU A 218 1.55 5.47 16.87
C LEU A 218 1.27 3.99 16.59
N LEU A 219 -0.01 3.62 16.51
CA LEU A 219 -0.43 2.24 16.31
C LEU A 219 -0.43 1.81 14.84
N VAL A 220 -0.79 2.74 13.94
CA VAL A 220 -0.67 2.51 12.50
C VAL A 220 0.78 2.70 12.12
N ILE A 221 1.44 1.67 11.56
CA ILE A 221 2.82 1.77 11.09
C ILE A 221 2.97 3.03 10.21
N SER A 222 3.64 4.02 10.79
CA SER A 222 3.93 5.29 10.17
C SER A 222 5.32 5.25 9.57
N GLY A 223 5.57 6.09 8.56
CA GLY A 223 6.90 6.25 7.97
C GLY A 223 7.96 6.66 9.00
N GLN A 224 7.56 7.24 10.13
CA GLN A 224 8.45 7.61 11.21
C GLN A 224 9.09 6.41 11.91
N HIS A 225 8.37 5.30 12.10
CA HIS A 225 8.94 4.08 12.68
C HIS A 225 10.09 3.53 11.84
N ILE A 226 9.92 3.59 10.52
CA ILE A 226 10.92 3.17 9.54
C ILE A 226 12.14 4.09 9.59
N GLY A 227 11.90 5.41 9.59
CA GLY A 227 12.95 6.41 9.72
C GLY A 227 13.73 6.28 11.03
N LEU A 228 13.05 6.02 12.15
CA LEU A 228 13.67 5.80 13.46
C LEU A 228 14.54 4.54 13.46
N LEU A 229 14.04 3.43 12.92
CA LEU A 229 14.80 2.18 12.82
C LEU A 229 16.04 2.33 11.92
N ALA A 230 15.87 2.94 10.75
CA ALA A 230 16.98 3.22 9.83
C ALA A 230 18.01 4.16 10.48
N GLY A 231 17.56 5.21 11.16
CA GLY A 231 18.40 6.14 11.91
C GLY A 231 19.14 5.47 13.08
N LEU A 232 18.48 4.57 13.81
CA LEU A 232 19.08 3.79 14.89
C LEU A 232 20.20 2.90 14.37
N ILE A 233 19.97 2.19 13.26
CA ILE A 233 20.99 1.31 12.65
C ILE A 233 22.16 2.14 12.13
N TYR A 234 21.88 3.25 11.47
CA TYR A 234 22.92 4.19 11.05
C TYR A 234 23.75 4.69 12.24
N ALA A 235 23.08 5.14 13.32
CA ALA A 235 23.73 5.63 14.53
C ALA A 235 24.56 4.53 15.23
N LEU A 236 24.10 3.29 15.21
CA LEU A 236 24.81 2.15 15.78
C LEU A 236 26.10 1.86 14.99
N VAL A 237 26.04 1.81 13.65
CA VAL A 237 27.25 1.65 12.83
C VAL A 237 28.20 2.83 12.99
N ALA A 238 27.67 4.06 12.99
CA ALA A 238 28.46 5.27 13.20
C ALA A 238 29.12 5.29 14.59
N GLY A 239 28.41 4.84 15.62
CA GLY A 239 28.92 4.69 16.99
C GLY A 239 30.03 3.66 17.08
N LEU A 240 29.83 2.46 16.51
CA LEU A 240 30.86 1.42 16.43
C LEU A 240 32.11 1.92 15.71
N ALA A 241 31.94 2.67 14.61
CA ALA A 241 33.05 3.27 13.89
C ALA A 241 33.78 4.33 14.74
N ARG A 242 33.04 5.18 15.44
CA ARG A 242 33.60 6.21 16.32
C ARG A 242 34.39 5.64 17.50
N TYR A 243 33.93 4.54 18.09
CA TYR A 243 34.60 3.88 19.22
C TYR A 243 35.66 2.85 18.79
N GLY A 244 35.93 2.70 17.49
CA GLY A 244 36.95 1.78 16.97
C GLY A 244 36.56 0.30 17.02
N CYS A 245 35.30 -0.02 17.32
CA CYS A 245 34.75 -1.38 17.33
C CYS A 245 34.33 -1.86 15.93
N TRP A 246 34.27 -0.96 14.94
CA TRP A 246 33.98 -1.32 13.55
C TRP A 246 35.24 -1.83 12.83
N PRO A 247 35.15 -2.88 12.00
CA PRO A 247 36.29 -3.38 11.23
C PRO A 247 36.93 -2.28 10.37
N ARG A 248 38.21 -2.00 10.60
CA ARG A 248 38.95 -0.93 9.87
C ARG A 248 39.04 -1.17 8.37
N ALA A 249 38.93 -2.42 7.93
CA ALA A 249 38.95 -2.79 6.51
C ALA A 249 37.65 -2.39 5.76
N LEU A 250 36.56 -2.11 6.47
CA LEU A 250 35.26 -1.81 5.86
C LEU A 250 34.95 -0.32 5.98
N PRO A 251 34.65 0.39 4.88
CA PRO A 251 34.24 1.79 4.94
C PRO A 251 32.89 1.89 5.65
N TRP A 252 32.87 2.49 6.85
CA TRP A 252 31.68 2.47 7.71
C TRP A 252 30.47 3.18 7.10
N LEU A 253 30.68 4.24 6.31
CA LEU A 253 29.58 5.07 5.78
C LEU A 253 28.72 4.32 4.74
N PRO A 254 29.28 3.68 3.68
CA PRO A 254 28.50 2.82 2.77
C PRO A 254 27.76 1.69 3.48
N TRP A 255 28.39 1.06 4.49
CA TRP A 255 27.76 -0.01 5.27
C TRP A 255 26.64 0.50 6.16
N ALA A 256 26.80 1.66 6.80
CA ALA A 256 25.76 2.30 7.60
C ALA A 256 24.53 2.61 6.73
N CYS A 257 24.75 3.22 5.55
CA CYS A 257 23.69 3.51 4.59
C CYS A 257 23.03 2.24 4.05
N GLY A 258 23.83 1.23 3.68
CA GLY A 258 23.34 -0.04 3.14
C GLY A 258 22.52 -0.83 4.15
N LEU A 259 22.97 -0.91 5.40
CA LEU A 259 22.25 -1.58 6.50
C LEU A 259 20.99 -0.83 6.91
N ALA A 260 21.06 0.51 7.01
CA ALA A 260 19.88 1.33 7.29
C ALA A 260 18.81 1.17 6.19
N PHE A 261 19.21 1.17 4.93
CA PHE A 261 18.32 0.92 3.79
C PHE A 261 17.77 -0.50 3.79
N ALA A 262 18.62 -1.51 4.03
CA ALA A 262 18.18 -2.91 4.12
C ALA A 262 17.19 -3.12 5.27
N ALA A 263 17.38 -2.45 6.41
CA ALA A 263 16.46 -2.51 7.52
C ALA A 263 15.14 -1.78 7.24
N ALA A 264 15.18 -0.63 6.57
CA ALA A 264 13.97 0.06 6.11
C ALA A 264 13.16 -0.85 5.18
N LEU A 265 13.81 -1.47 4.19
CA LEU A 265 13.17 -2.43 3.28
C LEU A 265 12.66 -3.69 3.99
N GLY A 266 13.44 -4.24 4.93
CA GLY A 266 13.06 -5.42 5.72
C GLY A 266 11.83 -5.14 6.58
N TYR A 267 11.79 -3.99 7.24
CA TYR A 267 10.61 -3.53 7.98
C TYR A 267 9.43 -3.23 7.04
N GLY A 268 9.70 -2.65 5.87
CA GLY A 268 8.68 -2.41 4.85
C GLY A 268 8.02 -3.70 4.35
N LEU A 269 8.80 -4.77 4.18
CA LEU A 269 8.32 -6.12 3.86
C LEU A 269 7.43 -6.69 4.99
N LEU A 270 7.83 -6.53 6.25
CA LEU A 270 7.06 -6.94 7.43
C LEU A 270 5.73 -6.20 7.52
N ALA A 271 5.74 -4.89 7.32
CA ALA A 271 4.57 -4.03 7.32
C ALA A 271 3.69 -4.20 6.06
N GLY A 272 4.17 -4.91 5.04
CA GLY A 272 3.41 -5.20 3.82
C GLY A 272 3.40 -4.09 2.78
N PHE A 273 4.33 -3.14 2.87
CA PHE A 273 4.45 -1.99 1.97
C PHE A 273 3.11 -1.25 1.75
N GLY A 274 2.43 -0.89 2.83
CA GLY A 274 1.36 0.11 2.75
C GLY A 274 1.88 1.44 2.19
N VAL A 275 1.00 2.31 1.70
CA VAL A 275 1.40 3.60 1.10
C VAL A 275 2.31 4.44 2.00
N PRO A 276 2.06 4.59 3.32
CA PRO A 276 2.95 5.33 4.22
C PRO A 276 4.35 4.70 4.35
N VAL A 277 4.42 3.37 4.32
CA VAL A 277 5.65 2.57 4.41
C VAL A 277 6.48 2.73 3.14
N GLN A 278 5.85 2.61 1.97
CA GLN A 278 6.52 2.80 0.67
C GLN A 278 7.10 4.20 0.50
N ARG A 279 6.47 5.22 1.11
CA ARG A 279 6.97 6.59 1.08
C ARG A 279 8.19 6.82 1.97
N ALA A 280 8.43 5.95 2.96
CA ALA A 280 9.46 6.11 3.96
C ALA A 280 10.72 5.27 3.71
N CYS A 281 10.59 4.18 2.92
CA CYS A 281 11.72 3.38 2.44
C CYS A 281 12.37 4.04 1.23
#